data_AF-A0A8T7MHL8-F1
#
_entry.id   AF-A0A8T7MHL8-F1
#
_cell.length_a   1.000
_cell.length_b   1.000
_cell.length_c   1.000
_cell.angle_alpha   90.00
_cell.angle_beta   90.00
_cell.angle_gamma   90.00
#
_symmetry.space_group_name_H-M   'P 1'
#
loop_
_entity.id
_entity.type
_entity.pdbx_description
1 polymer ?
#
loop_
_entity_poly.entity_id
_entity_poly.type
_entity_poly.pdbx_seq_one_letter_code
_entity_poly.pdbx_strand_id
1 'polypeptide(L)'
;MNIAYFRKSNYPLQQTIENVLSKAEKQGWKMLGTAELPEQSGKMVLICRPQWMKVVLDENPDLLGFLPCSIAVFEKEGKVLVGTGQPAIIKALTQSRTIAALSSQVETELKELIHEAAGVGELKPSGVKLYSTHSCPYCNMEKSWLDSNKVTHQLVYVDDSQQEAEALVAKTGQMGVPVTEIQYEDADPEYIVGFDKVKLASILGVK
;
A
#
# COMPACT_ATOMS: atom_id res chain seq x y z
N MET A 1 -9.24 -1.60 -3.33
CA MET A 1 -7.90 -1.68 -3.96
C MET A 1 -6.99 -0.75 -3.21
N ASN A 2 -5.78 -1.20 -2.87
CA ASN A 2 -4.77 -0.29 -2.36
C ASN A 2 -4.21 0.47 -3.58
N ILE A 3 -4.42 1.78 -3.63
CA ILE A 3 -4.05 2.63 -4.77
C ILE A 3 -2.75 3.40 -4.50
N ALA A 4 -2.27 3.34 -3.27
CA ALA A 4 -1.10 4.04 -2.80
C ALA A 4 -0.35 3.18 -1.78
N TYR A 5 0.94 3.44 -1.65
CA TYR A 5 1.82 2.77 -0.72
C TYR A 5 2.48 3.83 0.16
N PHE A 6 2.05 3.91 1.41
CA PHE A 6 2.59 4.82 2.42
C PHE A 6 3.23 4.07 3.57
N ARG A 7 4.34 4.60 4.07
CA ARG A 7 5.04 4.13 5.26
C ARG A 7 5.27 5.29 6.22
N LYS A 8 5.25 4.98 7.51
CA LYS A 8 5.66 5.87 8.60
C LYS A 8 7.18 5.85 8.64
N SER A 9 7.79 7.04 8.50
CA SER A 9 9.23 7.20 8.57
C SER A 9 9.72 7.13 10.01
N ASN A 10 10.85 6.45 10.22
CA ASN A 10 11.60 6.48 11.47
C ASN A 10 12.45 7.76 11.62
N TYR A 11 12.43 8.64 10.61
CA TYR A 11 13.19 9.88 10.58
C TYR A 11 12.28 11.12 10.59
N PRO A 12 12.80 12.27 11.03
CA PRO A 12 12.11 13.56 10.90
C PRO A 12 11.78 13.92 9.45
N LEU A 13 10.87 14.87 9.27
CA LEU A 13 10.37 15.29 7.95
C LEU A 13 11.51 15.67 6.99
N GLN A 14 12.40 16.56 7.40
CA GLN A 14 13.50 17.04 6.56
C GLN A 14 14.48 15.93 6.19
N GLN A 15 14.85 15.10 7.16
CA GLN A 15 15.74 13.97 6.91
C GLN A 15 15.09 12.95 5.96
N THR A 16 13.80 12.69 6.09
CA THR A 16 13.07 11.79 5.17
C THR A 16 13.07 12.35 3.75
N ILE A 17 12.86 13.66 3.58
CA ILE A 17 12.94 14.34 2.28
C ILE A 17 14.34 14.20 1.66
N GLU A 18 15.39 14.49 2.43
CA GLU A 18 16.79 14.35 1.98
C GLU A 18 17.14 12.91 1.61
N ASN A 19 16.63 11.94 2.39
CA ASN A 19 16.79 10.53 2.08
C ASN A 19 16.11 10.19 0.76
N VAL A 20 14.87 10.60 0.52
CA VAL A 20 14.18 10.35 -0.76
C VAL A 20 14.99 10.90 -1.92
N LEU A 21 15.46 12.16 -1.84
CA LEU A 21 16.23 12.80 -2.90
C LEU A 21 17.55 12.06 -3.18
N SER A 22 18.34 11.80 -2.14
CA SER A 22 19.66 11.18 -2.28
C SER A 22 19.58 9.71 -2.71
N LYS A 23 18.58 8.97 -2.24
CA LYS A 23 18.38 7.56 -2.60
C LYS A 23 17.83 7.42 -4.01
N ALA A 24 16.91 8.29 -4.43
CA ALA A 24 16.38 8.29 -5.79
C ALA A 24 17.51 8.47 -6.81
N GLU A 25 18.38 9.45 -6.60
CA GLU A 25 19.54 9.68 -7.46
C GLU A 25 20.48 8.47 -7.51
N LYS A 26 20.84 7.91 -6.34
CA LYS A 26 21.71 6.72 -6.24
C LYS A 26 21.13 5.48 -6.93
N GLN A 27 19.83 5.30 -6.87
CA GLN A 27 19.14 4.18 -7.51
C GLN A 27 18.89 4.43 -9.01
N GLY A 28 19.30 5.58 -9.56
CA GLY A 28 19.20 5.90 -11.00
C GLY A 28 17.85 6.46 -11.43
N TRP A 29 17.07 7.03 -10.51
CA TRP A 29 15.86 7.78 -10.85
C TRP A 29 16.23 9.17 -11.36
N LYS A 30 15.60 9.59 -12.45
CA LYS A 30 15.76 10.96 -12.93
C LYS A 30 14.88 11.89 -12.10
N MET A 31 15.52 12.85 -11.43
CA MET A 31 14.85 13.95 -10.77
C MET A 31 14.23 14.91 -11.79
N LEU A 32 12.93 15.16 -11.67
CA LEU A 32 12.20 16.09 -12.54
C LEU A 32 11.78 17.37 -11.82
N GLY A 33 11.59 17.31 -10.51
CA GLY A 33 11.31 18.50 -9.71
C GLY A 33 10.80 18.17 -8.31
N THR A 34 10.49 19.22 -7.57
CA THR A 34 9.86 19.13 -6.24
C THR A 34 8.78 20.20 -6.12
N ALA A 35 7.75 19.92 -5.34
CA ALA A 35 6.71 20.89 -4.99
C ALA A 35 6.48 20.87 -3.48
N GLU A 36 6.32 22.04 -2.87
CA GLU A 36 5.94 22.14 -1.46
C GLU A 36 4.45 21.86 -1.30
N LEU A 37 4.09 21.11 -0.25
CA LEU A 37 2.69 20.89 0.10
C LEU A 37 2.13 22.11 0.86
N PRO A 38 0.79 22.31 0.82
CA PRO A 38 0.15 23.39 1.56
C PRO A 38 0.54 23.39 3.04
N GLU A 39 0.55 24.59 3.63
CA GLU A 39 0.84 24.78 5.06
C GLU A 39 2.24 24.32 5.50
N GLN A 40 3.18 24.13 4.55
CA GLN A 40 4.51 23.56 4.81
C GLN A 40 4.44 22.18 5.48
N SER A 41 3.33 21.45 5.25
CA SER A 41 3.09 20.13 5.81
C SER A 41 4.01 19.05 5.23
N GLY A 42 4.72 19.34 4.13
CA GLY A 42 5.62 18.40 3.50
C GLY A 42 6.03 18.79 2.09
N LYS A 43 6.55 17.82 1.35
CA LYS A 43 7.09 17.96 0.00
C LYS A 43 6.68 16.80 -0.89
N MET A 44 6.37 17.13 -2.14
CA MET A 44 6.27 16.18 -3.24
C MET A 44 7.56 16.17 -4.04
N VAL A 45 8.06 14.98 -4.31
CA VAL A 45 9.27 14.72 -5.09
C VAL A 45 8.85 14.02 -6.38
N LEU A 46 9.16 14.62 -7.54
CA LEU A 46 8.79 14.11 -8.85
C LEU A 46 9.99 13.42 -9.49
N ILE A 47 9.87 12.11 -9.70
CA ILE A 47 10.93 11.27 -10.22
C ILE A 47 10.43 10.39 -11.36
N CYS A 48 11.31 10.01 -12.27
CA CYS A 48 10.93 9.11 -13.35
C CYS A 48 12.06 8.17 -13.77
N ARG A 49 11.69 6.93 -14.11
CA ARG A 49 12.57 6.01 -14.85
C ARG A 49 12.51 6.37 -16.34
N PRO A 50 13.66 6.69 -16.97
CA PRO A 50 13.68 7.00 -18.41
C PRO A 50 13.11 5.89 -19.29
N GLN A 51 13.38 4.63 -18.97
CA GLN A 51 12.83 3.48 -19.69
C GLN A 51 11.30 3.40 -19.58
N TRP A 52 10.76 3.67 -18.40
CA TRP A 52 9.31 3.67 -18.16
C TRP A 52 8.61 4.75 -18.97
N MET A 53 9.14 5.98 -18.92
CA MET A 53 8.63 7.10 -19.72
C MET A 53 8.68 6.80 -21.21
N LYS A 54 9.78 6.21 -21.70
CA LYS A 54 9.91 5.85 -23.11
C LYS A 54 8.87 4.83 -23.55
N VAL A 55 8.70 3.74 -22.80
CA VAL A 55 7.70 2.70 -23.14
C VAL A 55 6.28 3.25 -23.12
N VAL A 56 5.94 4.09 -22.13
CA VAL A 56 4.63 4.75 -22.07
C VAL A 56 4.41 5.65 -23.29
N LEU A 57 5.40 6.47 -23.66
CA LEU A 57 5.33 7.32 -24.85
C LEU A 57 5.18 6.53 -26.16
N ASP A 58 5.89 5.42 -26.29
CA ASP A 58 5.90 4.64 -27.52
C ASP A 58 4.64 3.78 -27.70
N GLU A 59 4.10 3.21 -26.61
CA GLU A 59 2.99 2.25 -26.68
C GLU A 59 1.61 2.84 -26.35
N ASN A 60 1.50 3.74 -25.35
CA ASN A 60 0.23 4.35 -25.00
C ASN A 60 0.43 5.74 -24.32
N PRO A 61 0.51 6.82 -25.12
CA PRO A 61 0.68 8.18 -24.62
C PRO A 61 -0.38 8.65 -23.62
N ASP A 62 -1.59 8.09 -23.62
CA ASP A 62 -2.65 8.50 -22.70
C ASP A 62 -2.27 8.23 -21.23
N LEU A 63 -1.35 7.28 -21.00
CA LEU A 63 -0.85 6.97 -19.67
C LEU A 63 0.17 7.99 -19.14
N LEU A 64 0.59 8.98 -19.95
CA LEU A 64 1.43 10.09 -19.50
C LEU A 64 0.82 10.85 -18.31
N GLY A 65 -0.51 10.85 -18.17
CA GLY A 65 -1.19 11.46 -17.02
C GLY A 65 -0.85 10.82 -15.67
N PHE A 66 -0.29 9.60 -15.66
CA PHE A 66 0.19 8.91 -14.46
C PHE A 66 1.71 9.08 -14.24
N LEU A 67 2.36 9.90 -15.07
CA LEU A 67 3.78 10.22 -14.99
C LEU A 67 3.99 11.71 -14.70
N PRO A 68 5.09 12.08 -14.05
CA PRO A 68 6.09 11.21 -13.44
C PRO A 68 5.61 10.59 -12.13
N CYS A 69 6.40 9.66 -11.56
CA CYS A 69 6.10 9.11 -10.25
C CYS A 69 6.26 10.22 -9.20
N SER A 70 5.25 10.39 -8.35
CA SER A 70 5.26 11.36 -7.26
C SER A 70 5.48 10.65 -5.93
N ILE A 71 6.51 11.03 -5.19
CA ILE A 71 6.72 10.61 -3.80
C ILE A 71 6.33 11.77 -2.91
N ALA A 72 5.31 11.58 -2.09
CA ALA A 72 4.90 12.55 -1.09
C ALA A 72 5.59 12.21 0.24
N VAL A 73 6.17 13.23 0.88
CA VAL A 73 6.69 13.16 2.24
C VAL A 73 6.02 14.27 3.05
N PHE A 74 5.29 13.93 4.11
CA PHE A 74 4.53 14.92 4.88
C PHE A 74 4.31 14.48 6.32
N GLU A 75 3.94 15.43 7.17
CA GLU A 75 3.55 15.15 8.55
C GLU A 75 2.03 15.10 8.67
N LYS A 76 1.53 14.09 9.38
CA LYS A 76 0.12 13.95 9.75
C LYS A 76 0.03 13.31 11.12
N GLU A 77 -0.75 13.91 12.02
CA GLU A 77 -0.99 13.40 13.38
C GLU A 77 0.33 13.13 14.15
N GLY A 78 1.32 13.99 13.98
CA GLY A 78 2.64 13.88 14.62
C GLY A 78 3.52 12.74 14.08
N LYS A 79 3.14 12.14 12.94
CA LYS A 79 3.92 11.10 12.26
C LYS A 79 4.32 11.58 10.88
N VAL A 80 5.57 11.30 10.51
CA VAL A 80 6.09 11.54 9.16
C VAL A 80 5.68 10.36 8.28
N LEU A 81 4.98 10.64 7.20
CA LEU A 81 4.56 9.68 6.20
C LEU A 81 5.36 9.92 4.92
N VAL A 82 5.78 8.84 4.27
CA VAL A 82 6.38 8.85 2.94
C VAL A 82 5.72 7.79 2.08
N GLY A 83 5.35 8.15 0.86
CA GLY A 83 4.67 7.21 -0.02
C GLY A 83 4.39 7.73 -1.41
N THR A 84 3.81 6.86 -2.23
CA THR A 84 3.53 7.12 -3.64
C THR A 84 2.26 6.40 -4.09
N GLY A 85 1.66 6.86 -5.18
CA GLY A 85 0.62 6.10 -5.88
C GLY A 85 1.23 4.83 -6.48
N GLN A 86 0.47 3.73 -6.49
CA GLN A 86 0.96 2.44 -6.99
C GLN A 86 0.85 2.37 -8.52
N PRO A 87 1.96 2.34 -9.28
CA PRO A 87 1.91 2.29 -10.73
C PRO A 87 1.24 1.03 -11.27
N ALA A 88 1.21 -0.07 -10.51
CA ALA A 88 0.57 -1.31 -10.97
C ALA A 88 -0.94 -1.15 -11.21
N ILE A 89 -1.59 -0.09 -10.73
CA ILE A 89 -2.98 0.22 -11.08
C ILE A 89 -3.16 0.43 -12.59
N ILE A 90 -2.10 0.85 -13.29
CA ILE A 90 -2.09 1.03 -14.74
C ILE A 90 -2.37 -0.27 -15.49
N LYS A 91 -2.10 -1.44 -14.88
CA LYS A 91 -2.46 -2.75 -15.46
C LYS A 91 -3.96 -2.87 -15.75
N ALA A 92 -4.80 -2.23 -14.95
CA ALA A 92 -6.25 -2.23 -15.17
C ALA A 92 -6.67 -1.31 -16.34
N LEU A 93 -5.77 -0.44 -16.80
CA LEU A 93 -6.01 0.59 -17.80
C LEU A 93 -5.34 0.30 -19.15
N THR A 94 -4.58 -0.80 -19.25
CA THR A 94 -3.82 -1.15 -20.45
C THR A 94 -3.95 -2.63 -20.78
N GLN A 95 -3.90 -2.96 -22.07
CA GLN A 95 -3.80 -4.33 -22.55
C GLN A 95 -2.34 -4.72 -22.88
N SER A 96 -1.41 -3.76 -22.82
CA SER A 96 0.00 -4.04 -23.08
C SER A 96 0.61 -4.86 -21.94
N ARG A 97 1.12 -6.04 -22.31
CA ARG A 97 1.90 -6.89 -21.40
C ARG A 97 3.22 -6.23 -20.99
N THR A 98 3.82 -5.43 -21.87
CA THR A 98 5.06 -4.69 -21.58
C THR A 98 4.82 -3.65 -20.49
N ILE A 99 3.79 -2.81 -20.67
CA ILE A 99 3.42 -1.77 -19.69
C ILE A 99 3.02 -2.41 -18.36
N ALA A 100 2.29 -3.52 -18.39
CA ALA A 100 1.91 -4.27 -17.19
C ALA A 100 3.13 -4.83 -16.42
N ALA A 101 4.10 -5.40 -17.13
CA ALA A 101 5.33 -5.90 -16.51
C ALA A 101 6.16 -4.75 -15.92
N LEU A 102 6.39 -3.70 -16.71
CA LEU A 102 7.24 -2.59 -16.32
C LEU A 102 6.65 -1.76 -15.18
N SER A 103 5.33 -1.53 -15.15
CA SER A 103 4.67 -0.89 -14.01
C SER A 103 4.84 -1.67 -12.70
N SER A 104 4.88 -3.02 -12.76
CA SER A 104 5.15 -3.86 -11.58
C SER A 104 6.58 -3.71 -11.08
N GLN A 105 7.53 -3.65 -12.00
CA GLN A 105 8.94 -3.47 -11.69
C GLN A 105 9.16 -2.09 -11.05
N VAL A 106 8.66 -1.04 -11.70
CA VAL A 106 8.71 0.36 -11.19
C VAL A 106 8.08 0.45 -9.81
N GLU A 107 6.96 -0.24 -9.56
CA GLU A 107 6.36 -0.29 -8.23
C GLU A 107 7.27 -0.93 -7.17
N THR A 108 7.96 -2.02 -7.53
CA THR A 108 8.88 -2.71 -6.62
C THR A 108 10.05 -1.80 -6.25
N GLU A 109 10.65 -1.15 -7.25
CA GLU A 109 11.75 -0.21 -7.04
C GLU A 109 11.31 1.03 -6.23
N LEU A 110 10.08 1.53 -6.43
CA LEU A 110 9.54 2.63 -5.62
C LEU A 110 9.34 2.21 -4.16
N LYS A 111 8.88 0.98 -3.90
CA LYS A 111 8.74 0.46 -2.54
C LYS A 111 10.09 0.36 -1.84
N GLU A 112 11.10 -0.19 -2.51
CA GLU A 112 12.47 -0.25 -1.98
C GLU A 112 13.03 1.15 -1.67
N LEU A 113 12.84 2.11 -2.59
CA LEU A 113 13.21 3.51 -2.35
C LEU A 113 12.52 4.08 -1.10
N ILE A 114 11.23 3.83 -0.92
CA ILE A 114 10.47 4.27 0.26
C ILE A 114 11.01 3.60 1.52
N HIS A 115 11.33 2.30 1.48
CA HIS A 115 11.87 1.55 2.62
C HIS A 115 13.19 2.16 3.08
N GLU A 116 14.12 2.33 2.15
CA GLU A 116 15.42 2.94 2.43
C GLU A 116 15.29 4.38 2.93
N ALA A 117 14.37 5.16 2.35
CA ALA A 117 14.21 6.55 2.71
C ALA A 117 13.56 6.75 4.10
N ALA A 118 12.61 5.88 4.44
CA ALA A 118 11.91 5.86 5.72
C ALA A 118 12.69 5.15 6.84
N GLY A 119 13.72 4.38 6.50
CA GLY A 119 14.45 3.56 7.46
C GLY A 119 13.61 2.42 8.00
N VAL A 120 12.73 1.87 7.17
CA VAL A 120 11.84 0.75 7.50
C VAL A 120 12.23 -0.49 6.69
N GLY A 121 11.91 -1.67 7.20
CA GLY A 121 12.14 -2.92 6.50
C GLY A 121 10.95 -3.36 5.65
N GLU A 122 10.95 -4.66 5.31
CA GLU A 122 9.80 -5.33 4.70
C GLU A 122 8.53 -5.11 5.52
N LEU A 123 7.40 -4.94 4.83
CA LEU A 123 6.11 -4.71 5.46
C LEU A 123 5.65 -6.01 6.13
N LYS A 124 5.68 -6.05 7.46
CA LYS A 124 5.30 -7.23 8.25
C LYS A 124 4.01 -6.98 9.03
N PRO A 125 3.03 -7.89 8.91
CA PRO A 125 1.82 -7.85 9.76
C PRO A 125 2.19 -7.91 11.24
N SER A 126 1.67 -6.98 12.04
CA SER A 126 1.77 -6.97 13.50
C SER A 126 0.52 -7.52 14.19
N GLY A 127 -0.61 -7.57 13.47
CA GLY A 127 -1.86 -8.12 13.98
C GLY A 127 -2.83 -8.48 12.84
N VAL A 128 -3.72 -9.41 13.13
CA VAL A 128 -4.79 -9.86 12.22
C VAL A 128 -6.11 -9.81 12.98
N LYS A 129 -7.13 -9.18 12.41
CA LYS A 129 -8.50 -9.24 12.93
C LYS A 129 -9.44 -9.75 11.84
N LEU A 130 -10.19 -10.79 12.16
CA LEU A 130 -11.22 -11.35 11.30
C LEU A 130 -12.59 -10.89 11.79
N TYR A 131 -13.26 -10.09 10.96
CA TYR A 131 -14.65 -9.72 11.14
C TYR A 131 -15.56 -10.81 10.58
N SER A 132 -16.43 -11.34 11.42
CA SER A 132 -17.26 -12.53 11.16
C SER A 132 -18.68 -12.34 11.67
N THR A 133 -19.58 -13.24 11.27
CA THR A 133 -20.86 -13.48 11.95
C THR A 133 -21.00 -14.95 12.31
N HIS A 134 -21.90 -15.31 13.23
CA HIS A 134 -22.11 -16.69 13.67
C HIS A 134 -22.63 -17.61 12.56
N SER A 135 -23.39 -17.05 11.61
CA SER A 135 -24.04 -17.79 10.53
C SER A 135 -23.21 -17.87 9.24
N CYS A 136 -22.05 -17.22 9.18
CA CYS A 136 -21.26 -17.11 7.96
C CYS A 136 -20.37 -18.35 7.73
N PRO A 137 -20.63 -19.18 6.69
CA PRO A 137 -19.82 -20.36 6.41
C PRO A 137 -18.40 -20.01 5.98
N TYR A 138 -18.23 -18.98 5.13
CA TYR A 138 -16.91 -18.54 4.66
C TYR A 138 -16.03 -18.00 5.78
N CYS A 139 -16.63 -17.36 6.78
CA CYS A 139 -15.91 -16.84 7.93
C CYS A 139 -15.36 -17.99 8.80
N ASN A 140 -16.14 -19.08 8.96
CA ASN A 140 -15.66 -20.30 9.62
C ASN A 140 -14.53 -20.98 8.83
N MET A 141 -14.60 -20.97 7.49
CA MET A 141 -13.52 -21.48 6.64
C MET A 141 -12.24 -20.66 6.81
N GLU A 142 -12.34 -19.33 6.77
CA GLU A 142 -11.19 -18.42 6.92
C GLU A 142 -10.57 -18.55 8.32
N LYS A 143 -11.39 -18.55 9.37
CA LYS A 143 -10.95 -18.83 10.75
C LYS A 143 -10.17 -20.14 10.85
N SER A 144 -10.74 -21.23 10.33
CA SER A 144 -10.09 -22.54 10.36
C SER A 144 -8.77 -22.54 9.58
N TRP A 145 -8.71 -21.80 8.48
CA TRP A 145 -7.49 -21.65 7.70
C TRP A 145 -6.41 -20.86 8.45
N LEU A 146 -6.76 -19.76 9.11
CA LEU A 146 -5.86 -18.98 9.96
C LEU A 146 -5.34 -19.80 11.13
N ASP A 147 -6.24 -20.55 11.81
CA ASP A 147 -5.89 -21.46 12.91
C ASP A 147 -4.92 -22.56 12.44
N SER A 148 -5.17 -23.19 11.29
CA SER A 148 -4.31 -24.24 10.75
C SER A 148 -2.91 -23.73 10.39
N ASN A 149 -2.80 -22.47 9.99
CA ASN A 149 -1.54 -21.79 9.68
C ASN A 149 -0.88 -21.15 10.92
N LYS A 150 -1.45 -21.35 12.12
CA LYS A 150 -0.96 -20.80 13.39
C LYS A 150 -0.85 -19.27 13.37
N VAL A 151 -1.75 -18.62 12.64
CA VAL A 151 -1.85 -17.16 12.60
C VAL A 151 -2.67 -16.70 13.80
N THR A 152 -2.03 -16.02 14.75
CA THR A 152 -2.73 -15.36 15.84
C THR A 152 -3.62 -14.27 15.27
N HIS A 153 -4.92 -14.38 15.51
CA HIS A 153 -5.90 -13.41 15.03
C HIS A 153 -6.97 -13.14 16.09
N GLN A 154 -7.52 -11.93 16.05
CA GLN A 154 -8.69 -11.56 16.84
C GLN A 154 -9.95 -11.86 16.03
N LEU A 155 -10.89 -12.58 16.60
CA LEU A 155 -12.21 -12.79 16.00
C LEU A 155 -13.19 -11.76 16.54
N VAL A 156 -13.83 -11.01 15.64
CA VAL A 156 -14.82 -9.98 15.98
C VAL A 156 -16.15 -10.36 15.34
N TYR A 157 -17.15 -10.65 16.17
CA TYR A 157 -18.51 -10.94 15.75
C TYR A 157 -19.29 -9.64 15.60
N VAL A 158 -19.53 -9.21 14.36
CA VAL A 158 -20.22 -7.94 14.07
C VAL A 158 -21.73 -8.05 14.25
N ASP A 159 -22.27 -9.26 14.29
CA ASP A 159 -23.68 -9.55 14.61
C ASP A 159 -24.01 -9.38 16.09
N ASP A 160 -23.01 -9.43 16.98
CA ASP A 160 -23.17 -9.15 18.41
C ASP A 160 -23.00 -7.66 18.74
N SER A 161 -22.34 -6.90 17.87
CA SER A 161 -21.99 -5.49 18.11
C SER A 161 -22.28 -4.62 16.89
N GLN A 162 -23.38 -3.88 16.97
CA GLN A 162 -23.73 -2.87 15.97
C GLN A 162 -22.62 -1.83 15.78
N GLN A 163 -21.91 -1.46 16.85
CA GLN A 163 -20.82 -0.49 16.77
C GLN A 163 -19.64 -1.00 15.92
N GLU A 164 -19.29 -2.29 16.05
CA GLU A 164 -18.23 -2.90 15.24
C GLU A 164 -18.68 -3.04 13.77
N ALA A 165 -19.96 -3.36 13.54
CA ALA A 165 -20.53 -3.40 12.19
C ALA A 165 -20.47 -2.02 11.51
N GLU A 166 -20.89 -0.96 12.20
CA GLU A 166 -20.85 0.42 11.70
C GLU A 166 -19.41 0.88 11.45
N ALA A 167 -18.48 0.56 12.34
CA ALA A 167 -17.07 0.88 12.18
C ALA A 167 -16.45 0.16 10.97
N LEU A 168 -16.80 -1.12 10.76
CA LEU A 168 -16.35 -1.90 9.60
C LEU A 168 -16.84 -1.27 8.29
N VAL A 169 -18.13 -0.91 8.22
CA VAL A 169 -18.73 -0.24 7.06
C VAL A 169 -18.08 1.12 6.81
N ALA A 170 -17.87 1.92 7.86
CA ALA A 170 -17.25 3.24 7.73
C ALA A 170 -15.82 3.16 7.17
N LYS A 171 -15.06 2.12 7.55
CA LYS A 171 -13.67 1.93 7.11
C LYS A 171 -13.54 1.31 5.72
N THR A 172 -14.43 0.38 5.38
CA THR A 172 -14.28 -0.48 4.17
C THR A 172 -15.32 -0.25 3.10
N GLY A 173 -16.43 0.42 3.44
CA GLY A 173 -17.64 0.49 2.64
C GLY A 173 -18.39 -0.84 2.52
N GLN A 174 -17.92 -1.90 3.19
CA GLN A 174 -18.49 -3.24 3.08
C GLN A 174 -19.42 -3.54 4.25
N MET A 175 -20.63 -3.96 3.91
CA MET A 175 -21.63 -4.46 4.86
C MET A 175 -21.54 -5.98 5.08
N GLY A 176 -20.80 -6.69 4.22
CA GLY A 176 -20.67 -8.15 4.25
C GLY A 176 -19.41 -8.62 4.97
N VAL A 177 -19.45 -9.88 5.41
CA VAL A 177 -18.32 -10.63 5.99
C VAL A 177 -18.01 -11.86 5.11
N PRO A 178 -16.79 -12.44 5.17
CA PRO A 178 -15.67 -12.08 6.03
C PRO A 178 -14.94 -10.82 5.56
N VAL A 179 -14.41 -10.06 6.51
CA VAL A 179 -13.41 -9.01 6.24
C VAL A 179 -12.25 -9.21 7.20
N THR A 180 -11.03 -9.20 6.67
CA THR A 180 -9.82 -9.36 7.47
C THR A 180 -9.01 -8.07 7.47
N GLU A 181 -8.82 -7.48 8.65
CA GLU A 181 -7.93 -6.35 8.88
C GLU A 181 -6.53 -6.85 9.22
N ILE A 182 -5.57 -6.49 8.38
CA ILE A 182 -4.14 -6.70 8.61
C ILE A 182 -3.55 -5.40 9.15
N GLN A 183 -3.02 -5.46 10.36
CA GLN A 183 -2.42 -4.32 11.03
C GLN A 183 -0.90 -4.32 10.80
N TYR A 184 -0.33 -3.12 10.68
CA TYR A 184 1.11 -2.90 10.49
C TYR A 184 1.59 -1.82 11.47
N GLU A 185 2.83 -1.92 11.93
CA GLU A 185 3.42 -0.89 12.81
C GLU A 185 3.66 0.42 12.05
N ASP A 186 4.26 0.29 10.87
CA ASP A 186 4.77 1.38 10.06
C ASP A 186 3.93 1.68 8.81
N ALA A 187 2.72 1.13 8.70
CA ALA A 187 1.76 1.46 7.64
C ALA A 187 0.34 1.61 8.20
N ASP A 188 -0.60 1.99 7.34
CA ASP A 188 -2.03 1.94 7.66
C ASP A 188 -2.56 0.51 7.50
N PRO A 189 -3.58 0.12 8.29
CA PRO A 189 -4.13 -1.23 8.21
C PRO A 189 -4.73 -1.51 6.83
N GLU A 190 -4.52 -2.72 6.33
CA GLU A 190 -5.10 -3.20 5.08
C GLU A 190 -6.33 -4.06 5.35
N TYR A 191 -7.39 -3.85 4.59
CA TYR A 191 -8.63 -4.64 4.69
C TYR A 191 -8.76 -5.56 3.48
N ILE A 192 -8.93 -6.85 3.74
CA ILE A 192 -9.15 -7.90 2.75
C ILE A 192 -10.61 -8.32 2.84
N VAL A 193 -11.35 -8.13 1.76
CA VAL A 193 -12.78 -8.41 1.69
C VAL A 193 -12.97 -9.80 1.09
N GLY A 194 -13.71 -10.66 1.81
CA GLY A 194 -13.90 -12.06 1.44
C GLY A 194 -12.69 -12.94 1.77
N PHE A 195 -12.90 -14.25 1.67
CA PHE A 195 -11.84 -15.23 1.92
C PHE A 195 -10.92 -15.38 0.70
N ASP A 196 -10.00 -14.43 0.53
CA ASP A 196 -8.94 -14.47 -0.48
C ASP A 196 -7.69 -15.18 0.08
N LYS A 197 -7.70 -16.51 0.01
CA LYS A 197 -6.59 -17.34 0.50
C LYS A 197 -5.25 -16.96 -0.13
N VAL A 198 -5.22 -16.61 -1.42
CA VAL A 198 -3.96 -16.31 -2.13
C VAL A 198 -3.36 -15.01 -1.59
N LYS A 199 -4.19 -13.98 -1.44
CA LYS A 199 -3.76 -12.70 -0.90
C LYS A 199 -3.34 -12.80 0.58
N LEU A 200 -4.13 -13.50 1.39
CA LEU A 200 -3.83 -13.74 2.81
C LEU A 200 -2.52 -14.52 2.98
N ALA A 201 -2.32 -15.59 2.21
CA ALA A 201 -1.10 -16.39 2.24
C ALA A 201 0.14 -15.54 1.90
N SER A 202 0.03 -14.69 0.88
CA SER A 202 1.10 -13.78 0.46
C SER A 202 1.47 -12.77 1.55
N ILE A 203 0.48 -12.12 2.18
CA ILE A 203 0.71 -11.09 3.20
C ILE A 203 1.22 -11.67 4.51
N LEU A 204 0.67 -12.81 4.93
CA LEU A 204 1.01 -13.47 6.20
C LEU A 204 2.25 -14.36 6.08
N GLY A 205 2.74 -14.61 4.87
CA GLY A 205 3.91 -15.46 4.62
C GLY A 205 3.65 -16.96 4.91
N VAL A 206 2.42 -17.42 4.70
CA VAL A 206 1.98 -18.80 4.99
C VAL A 206 1.65 -19.58 3.69
N LYS A 207 1.52 -20.91 3.77
CA LYS A 207 1.36 -21.81 2.61
C LYS A 207 -0.08 -22.22 2.32
#